data_AF-A0A1E8ZXE6-F1
#
_entry.id   AF-A0A1E8ZXE6-F1
#
_cell.length_a   1.000
_cell.length_b   1.000
_cell.length_c   1.000
_cell.angle_alpha   90.00
_cell.angle_beta   90.00
_cell.angle_gamma   90.00
#
_symmetry.space_group_name_H-M   'P 1'
#
loop_
_entity.id
_entity.type
_entity.pdbx_description
1 polymer ?
#
loop_
_entity_poly.entity_id
_entity_poly.type
_entity_poly.pdbx_seq_one_letter_code
_entity_poly.pdbx_strand_id
1 'polypeptide(L)'
;MTKVLLTMDDYIENPNLARKIIFGDDRVGGSGYFVFTFAPINEKEELNIEVDMEVADNDEGLHRCQFYVKTQLENLKHFRNHLPRIFSKDYKRAVILHDEQTRNVMI
;
A
#
# COMPACT_ATOMS: atom_id res chain seq x y z
N MET A 1 -13.13 1.31 -1.34
CA MET A 1 -12.16 2.27 -1.91
C MET A 1 -12.07 3.56 -1.11
N THR A 2 -13.17 4.26 -0.81
CA THR A 2 -13.14 5.53 -0.04
C THR A 2 -12.43 5.43 1.31
N LYS A 3 -12.70 4.38 2.10
CA LYS A 3 -12.03 4.16 3.40
C LYS A 3 -10.51 4.01 3.27
N VAL A 4 -10.05 3.24 2.28
CA VAL A 4 -8.62 3.05 1.98
C VAL A 4 -7.94 4.38 1.69
N LEU A 5 -8.50 5.18 0.77
CA LEU A 5 -7.94 6.48 0.41
C LEU A 5 -7.89 7.44 1.62
N LEU A 6 -8.97 7.51 2.41
CA LEU A 6 -9.00 8.33 3.62
C LEU A 6 -7.95 7.91 4.65
N THR A 7 -7.74 6.61 4.86
CA THR A 7 -6.71 6.14 5.80
C THR A 7 -5.29 6.41 5.28
N MET A 8 -5.06 6.37 3.96
CA MET A 8 -3.78 6.78 3.37
C MET A 8 -3.54 8.28 3.52
N ASP A 9 -4.57 9.11 3.28
CA ASP A 9 -4.49 10.56 3.41
C ASP A 9 -4.18 10.96 4.85
N ASP A 10 -4.90 10.38 5.81
CA ASP A 10 -4.66 10.61 7.23
C ASP A 10 -3.24 10.18 7.67
N TYR A 11 -2.70 9.09 7.11
CA TYR A 11 -1.30 8.73 7.36
C TYR A 11 -0.33 9.74 6.75
N ILE A 12 -0.57 10.19 5.52
CA ILE A 12 0.29 11.18 4.83
C ILE A 12 0.32 12.50 5.59
N GLU A 13 -0.80 12.92 6.18
CA GLU A 13 -0.92 14.12 7.01
C GLU A 13 -0.31 13.93 8.41
N ASN A 14 -0.39 12.72 8.97
CA ASN A 14 0.06 12.40 10.33
C ASN A 14 0.99 11.16 10.38
N PRO A 15 2.17 11.19 9.72
CA PRO A 15 2.97 9.98 9.47
C PRO A 15 3.67 9.43 10.73
N ASN A 16 3.64 10.16 11.84
CA ASN A 16 4.18 9.73 13.13
C ASN A 16 3.28 8.72 13.86
N LEU A 17 2.08 8.44 13.33
CA LEU A 17 1.15 7.48 13.90
C LEU A 17 1.00 6.27 12.98
N ALA A 18 1.07 5.08 13.56
CA ALA A 18 0.83 3.85 12.82
C ALA A 18 -0.59 3.84 12.23
N ARG A 19 -0.74 3.24 11.05
CA ARG A 19 -2.04 3.05 10.39
C ARG A 19 -2.15 1.67 9.79
N LYS A 20 -3.34 1.08 9.92
CA LYS A 20 -3.69 -0.20 9.32
C LYS A 20 -4.68 0.05 8.20
N ILE A 21 -4.37 -0.45 7.01
CA ILE A 21 -5.20 -0.35 5.82
C ILE A 21 -5.55 -1.76 5.37
N ILE A 22 -6.83 -2.00 5.14
CA ILE A 22 -7.33 -3.28 4.66
C ILE A 22 -7.82 -3.09 3.24
N PHE A 23 -7.28 -3.88 2.32
CA PHE A 23 -7.71 -3.96 0.93
C PHE A 23 -8.48 -5.27 0.75
N GLY A 24 -9.65 -5.19 0.12
CA GLY A 24 -10.52 -6.36 -0.07
C GLY A 24 -11.61 -6.46 1.00
N ASP A 25 -12.06 -7.69 1.24
CA ASP A 25 -13.16 -8.01 2.16
C ASP A 25 -12.62 -8.93 3.27
N ASP A 26 -12.53 -8.42 4.50
CA ASP A 26 -12.00 -9.12 5.67
C ASP A 26 -13.07 -9.94 6.42
N ARG A 27 -14.26 -10.09 5.84
CA ARG A 27 -15.34 -10.93 6.37
C ARG A 27 -15.06 -12.40 6.11
N VAL A 28 -15.54 -13.26 7.01
CA VAL A 28 -15.50 -14.73 6.87
C VAL A 28 -16.23 -15.14 5.57
N GLY A 29 -15.53 -15.88 4.68
CA GLY A 29 -16.03 -16.28 3.35
C GLY A 29 -15.92 -15.19 2.26
N GLY A 30 -15.13 -14.15 2.51
CA GLY A 30 -14.84 -13.08 1.54
C GLY A 30 -13.83 -13.51 0.48
N SER A 31 -13.72 -12.78 -0.63
CA SER A 31 -12.82 -13.15 -1.74
C SER A 31 -11.31 -12.98 -1.47
N GLY A 32 -10.91 -12.94 -0.19
CA GLY A 32 -9.58 -12.59 0.28
C GLY A 32 -9.38 -11.11 0.60
N TYR A 33 -8.41 -10.83 1.46
CA TYR A 33 -7.97 -9.49 1.81
C TYR A 33 -6.45 -9.46 2.00
N PHE A 34 -5.90 -8.26 1.94
CA PHE A 34 -4.55 -8.01 2.43
C PHE A 34 -4.49 -6.74 3.25
N VAL A 35 -3.61 -6.76 4.22
CA VAL A 35 -3.44 -5.74 5.24
C VAL A 35 -2.10 -5.09 5.05
N PHE A 36 -2.09 -3.76 4.98
CA PHE A 36 -0.89 -2.96 5.10
C PHE A 36 -0.87 -2.31 6.48
N THR A 37 0.19 -2.54 7.24
CA THR A 37 0.44 -1.85 8.51
C THR A 37 1.60 -0.89 8.30
N PHE A 38 1.29 0.41 8.27
CA PHE A 38 2.27 1.48 8.16
C PHE A 38 2.83 1.75 9.56
N ALA A 39 4.14 1.59 9.71
CA ALA A 39 4.84 1.99 10.94
C ALA A 39 4.89 3.53 11.04
N PRO A 40 5.11 4.10 12.23
CA PRO A 40 5.49 5.50 12.37
C PRO A 40 6.72 5.80 11.51
N ILE A 41 6.71 6.93 10.81
CA ILE A 41 7.84 7.34 9.97
C ILE A 41 9.02 7.80 10.82
N ASN A 42 10.23 7.66 10.27
CA ASN A 42 11.43 8.22 10.88
C ASN A 42 11.75 9.63 10.36
N GLU A 43 12.76 10.28 10.96
CA GLU A 43 13.21 11.62 10.58
C GLU A 43 13.75 11.74 9.14
N LYS A 44 14.07 10.60 8.50
CA LYS A 44 14.53 10.54 7.10
C LYS A 44 13.39 10.31 6.10
N GLU A 45 12.16 10.36 6.57
CA GLU A 45 10.95 10.04 5.80
C GLU A 45 10.95 8.61 5.21
N GLU A 46 11.68 7.69 5.83
CA GLU A 46 11.65 6.27 5.46
C GLU A 46 10.47 5.58 6.15
N LEU A 47 9.70 4.87 5.33
CA LEU A 47 8.50 4.18 5.73
C LEU A 47 8.71 2.67 5.63
N ASN A 48 8.44 1.98 6.73
CA ASN A 48 8.32 0.52 6.76
C ASN A 48 6.83 0.14 6.75
N ILE A 49 6.45 -0.74 5.82
CA ILE A 49 5.11 -1.28 5.69
C ILE A 49 5.21 -2.78 5.90
N GLU A 50 4.47 -3.31 6.87
CA GLU A 50 4.21 -4.74 6.94
C GLU A 50 3.04 -5.06 6.02
N VAL A 51 3.23 -6.02 5.14
CA VAL A 51 2.20 -6.52 4.23
C VAL A 51 1.85 -7.94 4.63
N ASP A 52 0.57 -8.16 4.85
CA ASP A 52 0.00 -9.46 5.19
C ASP A 52 -1.11 -9.76 4.19
N MET A 53 -0.89 -10.75 3.32
CA MET A 53 -1.76 -11.04 2.18
C MET A 53 -2.19 -12.49 2.18
N GLU A 54 -3.48 -12.73 1.95
CA GLU A 54 -4.04 -14.04 1.66
C GLU A 54 -4.40 -14.14 0.18
N VAL A 55 -3.74 -15.06 -0.54
CA VAL A 55 -3.81 -15.14 -2.01
C VAL A 55 -4.98 -16.01 -2.52
N ALA A 56 -5.70 -16.69 -1.62
CA ALA A 56 -6.95 -17.39 -1.93
C ALA A 56 -7.68 -17.69 -0.63
N ASP A 57 -8.99 -17.43 -0.58
CA ASP A 57 -9.87 -17.83 0.52
C ASP A 57 -9.89 -19.37 0.55
N ASN A 58 -9.06 -19.95 1.41
CA ASN A 58 -9.08 -21.37 1.69
C ASN A 58 -9.13 -21.56 3.19
N ASP A 59 -9.94 -22.51 3.64
CA ASP A 59 -10.22 -22.74 5.06
C ASP A 59 -8.96 -23.02 5.90
N GLU A 60 -7.86 -23.38 5.25
CA GLU A 60 -6.58 -23.72 5.88
C GLU A 60 -5.58 -22.55 5.93
N GLY A 61 -5.86 -21.40 5.29
CA GLY A 61 -4.97 -20.24 5.24
C GLY A 61 -3.61 -20.51 4.57
N LEU A 62 -3.51 -21.56 3.76
CA LEU A 62 -2.24 -22.09 3.24
C LEU A 62 -1.47 -21.10 2.35
N HIS A 63 -2.15 -20.10 1.81
CA HIS A 63 -1.64 -19.16 0.80
C HIS A 63 -1.48 -17.75 1.38
N ARG A 64 -1.16 -17.65 2.67
CA ARG A 64 -0.85 -16.38 3.35
C ARG A 64 0.65 -16.05 3.26
N CYS A 65 0.97 -14.82 2.89
CA CYS A 65 2.33 -14.32 2.81
C CYS A 65 2.47 -13.06 3.65
N GLN A 66 3.52 -12.99 4.46
CA GLN A 66 3.90 -11.81 5.22
C GLN A 66 5.29 -11.33 4.79
N PHE A 67 5.41 -10.06 4.45
CA PHE A 67 6.68 -9.44 4.04
C PHE A 67 6.72 -7.95 4.38
N TYR A 68 7.93 -7.39 4.38
CA TYR A 68 8.15 -5.96 4.64
C TYR A 68 8.49 -5.21 3.36
N VAL A 69 7.86 -4.06 3.18
CA VAL A 69 8.23 -3.07 2.15
C VAL A 69 8.89 -1.90 2.85
N LYS A 70 10.13 -1.61 2.45
CA LYS A 70 10.83 -0.37 2.81
C LYS A 70 10.67 0.62 1.67
N THR A 71 10.19 1.81 1.97
CA THR A 71 9.94 2.85 0.97
C THR A 71 10.12 4.24 1.59
N GLN A 72 9.77 5.29 0.85
CA GLN A 72 9.77 6.67 1.32
C GLN A 72 8.35 7.24 1.29
N LEU A 73 8.07 8.27 2.09
CA LEU A 73 6.76 8.93 2.13
C LEU A 73 6.32 9.44 0.74
N GLU A 74 7.25 9.97 -0.04
CA GLU A 74 6.97 10.44 -1.41
C GLU A 74 6.46 9.31 -2.33
N ASN A 75 7.04 8.11 -2.23
CA ASN A 75 6.57 6.96 -2.99
C ASN A 75 5.15 6.55 -2.56
N LEU A 76 4.82 6.68 -1.26
CA LEU A 76 3.47 6.43 -0.76
C LEU A 76 2.48 7.45 -1.31
N LYS A 77 2.82 8.76 -1.31
CA LYS A 77 2.01 9.82 -1.93
C LYS A 77 1.77 9.53 -3.41
N HIS A 78 2.82 9.11 -4.13
CA HIS A 78 2.72 8.73 -5.54
C HIS A 78 1.78 7.52 -5.72
N PHE A 79 1.97 6.45 -4.95
CA PHE A 79 1.11 5.27 -4.99
C PHE A 79 -0.35 5.62 -4.71
N ARG A 80 -0.62 6.43 -3.66
CA ARG A 80 -1.96 6.92 -3.32
C ARG A 80 -2.62 7.62 -4.50
N ASN A 81 -1.92 8.53 -5.18
CA ASN A 81 -2.47 9.30 -6.29
C ASN A 81 -2.78 8.44 -7.53
N HIS A 82 -2.09 7.32 -7.68
CA HIS A 82 -2.31 6.36 -8.77
C HIS A 82 -3.29 5.25 -8.41
N LEU A 83 -3.60 5.07 -7.13
CA LEU A 83 -4.48 4.00 -6.65
C LEU A 83 -5.85 3.98 -7.33
N PRO A 84 -6.56 5.11 -7.56
CA PRO A 84 -7.84 5.09 -8.29
C PRO A 84 -7.71 4.53 -9.73
N ARG A 85 -6.56 4.74 -10.37
CA ARG A 85 -6.29 4.23 -11.73
C ARG A 85 -6.13 2.71 -11.73
N ILE A 86 -5.51 2.14 -10.70
CA ILE A 86 -5.31 0.69 -10.54
C ILE A 86 -6.64 -0.06 -10.49
N PHE A 87 -7.67 0.56 -9.89
CA PHE A 87 -9.01 -0.03 -9.78
C PHE A 87 -9.97 0.38 -10.91
N SER A 88 -9.50 1.15 -11.90
CA SER A 88 -10.33 1.51 -13.05
C SER A 88 -10.48 0.30 -14.00
N LYS A 89 -11.72 0.04 -14.46
CA LYS A 89 -12.04 -1.11 -15.31
C LYS A 89 -11.40 -1.06 -16.71
N ASP A 90 -10.84 0.10 -17.10
CA ASP A 90 -10.40 0.39 -18.48
C ASP A 90 -8.87 0.36 -18.69
N TYR A 91 -8.06 -0.04 -17.70
CA TYR A 91 -6.61 0.16 -17.77
C TYR A 91 -5.80 -1.05 -18.28
N LYS A 92 -4.99 -0.84 -19.34
CA LYS A 92 -3.96 -1.78 -19.84
C LYS A 92 -2.64 -1.57 -19.06
N ARG A 93 -2.10 -2.65 -18.50
CA ARG A 93 -1.19 -2.71 -17.33
C ARG A 93 0.27 -2.28 -17.56
N ALA A 94 0.70 -1.25 -16.84
CA ALA A 94 1.95 -1.17 -16.06
C ALA A 94 1.87 0.06 -15.13
N VAL A 95 2.17 -0.09 -13.84
CA VAL A 95 2.38 1.04 -12.90
C VAL A 95 3.87 1.11 -12.64
N ILE A 96 4.55 2.10 -13.21
CA ILE A 96 5.97 2.33 -12.96
C ILE A 96 6.05 3.14 -11.66
N LEU A 97 6.59 2.52 -10.61
CA LEU A 97 6.93 3.22 -9.37
C LEU A 97 8.28 3.89 -9.59
N HIS A 98 8.30 5.23 -9.69
CA HIS A 98 9.48 6.10 -9.86
C HIS A 98 10.59 5.58 -10.79
N ASP A 99 10.67 6.14 -12.00
CA ASP A 99 11.79 5.91 -12.90
C ASP A 99 13.11 6.41 -12.26
N GLU A 100 14.14 5.55 -12.20
CA GLU A 100 15.49 5.88 -11.73
C GLU A 100 16.09 7.07 -12.51
N GLN A 101 15.60 7.36 -13.73
CA GLN A 101 16.05 8.52 -14.51
C GLN A 101 15.75 9.87 -13.84
N THR A 102 14.75 9.94 -12.96
CA THR A 102 14.40 11.19 -12.26
C THR A 102 15.36 11.55 -11.13
N ARG A 103 16.23 10.63 -10.69
CA ARG A 103 17.27 10.92 -9.67
C ARG A 103 18.51 11.63 -10.23
N ASN A 104 18.72 11.62 -11.55
CA ASN A 104 19.93 12.16 -12.18
C ASN A 104 19.77 13.57 -12.79
N VAL A 105 18.70 14.31 -12.47
CA VAL A 105 18.48 15.68 -13.01
C VAL A 105 18.74 16.78 -11.96
N MET A 106 19.35 16.44 -10.82
CA MET A 106 19.89 17.43 -9.88
C MET A 106 21.34 17.13 -9.53
N ILE A 107 22.23 17.34 -10.51
CA ILE A 107 23.64 17.73 -10.28
C ILE A 107 23.98 18.81 -11.32
#